data_AF-A0AAI9NGF1-F1
#
_entry.id   AF-A0AAI9NGF1-F1
#
_cell.length_a   1.000
_cell.length_b   1.000
_cell.length_c   1.000
_cell.angle_alpha   90.00
_cell.angle_beta   90.00
_cell.angle_gamma   90.00
#
_symmetry.space_group_name_H-M   'P 1'
#
loop_
_entity.id
_entity.type
_entity.pdbx_description
1 polymer ?
#
loop_
_entity_poly.entity_id
_entity_poly.type
_entity_poly.pdbx_seq_one_letter_code
_entity_poly.pdbx_strand_id
1 'polypeptide(L)'
;MHKKCIKCTDARQTKRLCWSEAGCNIVASQPSWRPVAHLSMLAQSAPAKPLAGLKVLDITHMLAGPYCTWLLGLLGAEVIKVERPGEGDFARAIAPFHGGESLYFMSVNRNKRSIAVNLKTEEGKQILRDLIARSDILVENNRAGVMDRLGLGYDDAKALNPGLVYASISGYGQTGPYRHKPAFDVIAQAISGMMSITGQEGGPPARVGVSIGDIASGLFATVAILAAIEGRHGSGEGAFIDVSMMDCQMALMENAISRYLNAGDVPERLGSRHPLIAPFQSFETQDFPIAVCVDTEPQWQRFCAALDLEPLLHDPRFQDGPMRALNHSQLEPLLNALFASGRRDDFIARLEAADVPCSPINSIPEVARDPQVAHRQILVDNEGVKYVGAPFHYNRAPVGGETSPPALGADSVSILRELGRSEAQIADLQRTGVL
;
A
#
# COMPACT_ATOMS: atom_id res chain seq x y z
N MET A 1 -7.63 -35.36 43.15
CA MET A 1 -7.53 -36.79 43.55
C MET A 1 -8.41 -37.62 42.63
N HIS A 2 -7.85 -38.60 41.90
CA HIS A 2 -8.51 -39.78 41.28
C HIS A 2 -9.68 -39.52 40.29
N LYS A 3 -9.94 -40.24 39.19
CA LYS A 3 -9.41 -41.37 38.40
C LYS A 3 -10.13 -41.23 37.03
N LYS A 4 -9.41 -41.17 35.90
CA LYS A 4 -9.34 -42.17 34.81
C LYS A 4 -10.62 -42.95 34.42
N CYS A 5 -10.85 -42.95 33.10
CA CYS A 5 -11.56 -43.90 32.23
C CYS A 5 -13.09 -44.00 32.42
N ILE A 6 -13.91 -44.05 31.36
CA ILE A 6 -14.01 -45.17 30.42
C ILE A 6 -14.59 -44.69 29.07
N LYS A 7 -14.00 -45.18 27.96
CA LYS A 7 -14.60 -45.21 26.62
C LYS A 7 -15.74 -46.23 26.60
N CYS A 8 -16.88 -45.89 26.02
CA CYS A 8 -17.76 -46.90 25.43
C CYS A 8 -18.19 -46.48 24.02
N THR A 9 -18.06 -47.47 23.17
CA THR A 9 -18.22 -47.56 21.73
C THR A 9 -19.68 -47.74 21.32
N ASP A 10 -20.03 -47.07 20.23
CA ASP A 10 -20.64 -47.64 19.03
C ASP A 10 -22.16 -47.87 18.92
N ALA A 11 -22.60 -47.52 17.71
CA ALA A 11 -23.61 -48.16 16.88
C ALA A 11 -25.13 -48.03 17.16
N ARG A 12 -25.76 -47.40 16.15
CA ARG A 12 -27.01 -47.81 15.45
C ARG A 12 -28.35 -47.50 16.15
N GLN A 13 -29.18 -46.67 15.52
CA GLN A 13 -30.17 -47.04 14.49
C GLN A 13 -31.39 -46.10 14.51
N THR A 14 -31.67 -45.51 13.33
CA THR A 14 -33.00 -45.22 12.74
C THR A 14 -34.10 -44.52 13.57
N LYS A 15 -34.57 -43.36 13.06
CA LYS A 15 -35.99 -43.18 12.64
C LYS A 15 -36.20 -41.89 11.83
N ARG A 16 -37.09 -42.01 10.84
CA ARG A 16 -37.54 -41.02 9.86
C ARG A 16 -38.59 -40.05 10.44
N LEU A 17 -38.75 -38.94 9.72
CA LEU A 17 -39.93 -38.07 9.53
C LEU A 17 -40.29 -37.06 10.63
N CYS A 18 -40.13 -35.77 10.35
CA CYS A 18 -41.25 -34.87 9.99
C CYS A 18 -40.72 -33.44 9.72
N TRP A 19 -41.21 -32.81 8.66
CA TRP A 19 -41.09 -31.37 8.44
C TRP A 19 -42.19 -30.66 9.26
N SER A 20 -41.80 -29.66 10.05
CA SER A 20 -42.67 -28.52 10.39
C SER A 20 -41.82 -27.34 10.88
N GLU A 21 -42.20 -26.16 10.39
CA GLU A 21 -41.61 -24.84 10.58
C GLU A 21 -41.38 -24.44 12.03
N ALA A 22 -40.22 -23.83 12.34
CA ALA A 22 -40.10 -22.73 13.30
C ALA A 22 -38.67 -22.15 13.28
N GLY A 23 -38.60 -20.81 13.30
CA GLY A 23 -37.42 -19.96 13.11
C GLY A 23 -36.11 -20.43 13.72
N CYS A 24 -35.05 -20.36 12.92
CA CYS A 24 -33.67 -20.46 13.39
C CYS A 24 -33.02 -19.07 13.30
N ASN A 25 -32.94 -18.38 14.43
CA ASN A 25 -32.01 -17.29 14.64
C ASN A 25 -30.59 -17.88 14.58
N ILE A 26 -29.92 -17.75 13.44
CA ILE A 26 -28.49 -18.01 13.34
C ILE A 26 -27.78 -16.80 13.92
N VAL A 27 -27.49 -16.88 15.22
CA VAL A 27 -26.45 -16.05 15.84
C VAL A 27 -25.14 -16.49 15.20
N ALA A 28 -24.60 -15.65 14.32
CA ALA A 28 -23.27 -15.81 13.75
C ALA A 28 -22.27 -15.82 14.91
N SER A 29 -21.73 -17.01 15.22
CA SER A 29 -20.62 -17.14 16.16
C SER A 29 -19.39 -16.50 15.52
N GLN A 30 -18.85 -15.47 16.17
CA GLN A 30 -17.59 -14.87 15.77
C GLN A 30 -16.46 -15.91 15.94
N PRO A 31 -15.55 -16.06 14.98
CA PRO A 31 -14.44 -16.99 15.12
C PRO A 31 -13.49 -16.49 16.21
N SER A 32 -13.41 -17.23 17.31
CA SER A 32 -12.46 -16.97 18.39
C SER A 32 -11.03 -17.22 17.89
N TRP A 33 -10.29 -16.14 17.66
CA TRP A 33 -8.83 -16.21 17.51
C TRP A 33 -8.23 -16.69 18.84
N ARG A 34 -7.53 -17.82 18.82
CA ARG A 34 -6.65 -18.23 19.93
C ARG A 34 -5.21 -17.91 19.53
N PRO A 35 -4.48 -17.07 20.29
CA PRO A 35 -3.06 -16.88 20.03
C PRO A 35 -2.33 -18.20 20.34
N VAL A 36 -1.52 -18.67 19.40
CA VAL A 36 -0.64 -19.81 19.62
C VAL A 36 0.48 -19.35 20.54
N ALA A 37 0.37 -19.67 21.82
CA ALA A 37 1.46 -19.54 22.78
C ALA A 37 2.42 -20.73 22.60
N HIS A 38 3.62 -20.48 22.07
CA HIS A 38 4.92 -20.97 22.54
C HIS A 38 5.97 -20.90 21.41
N LEU A 39 6.88 -19.94 21.54
CA LEU A 39 8.33 -20.16 21.41
C LEU A 39 9.05 -18.94 22.00
N SER A 40 9.62 -19.16 23.18
CA SER A 40 10.43 -18.20 23.92
C SER A 40 11.90 -18.37 23.54
N MET A 41 12.62 -17.25 23.54
CA MET A 41 14.08 -17.07 23.44
C MET A 41 14.70 -17.08 22.04
N LEU A 42 14.57 -15.94 21.36
CA LEU A 42 15.73 -15.23 20.79
C LEU A 42 15.79 -13.85 21.46
N ALA A 43 16.87 -13.60 22.21
CA ALA A 43 17.10 -12.33 22.86
C ALA A 43 17.46 -11.25 21.81
N GLN A 44 16.64 -10.19 21.80
CA GLN A 44 17.04 -8.78 21.80
C GLN A 44 17.95 -8.28 20.67
N SER A 45 17.30 -7.75 19.63
CA SER A 45 17.52 -6.34 19.30
C SER A 45 16.13 -5.69 19.25
N ALA A 46 15.93 -4.57 19.97
CA ALA A 46 14.77 -3.71 19.75
C ALA A 46 14.58 -3.48 18.24
N PRO A 47 13.33 -3.35 17.72
CA PRO A 47 13.16 -3.10 16.30
C PRO A 47 14.02 -1.90 15.95
N ALA A 48 14.93 -2.07 14.98
CA ALA A 48 15.75 -0.99 14.51
C ALA A 48 14.80 0.16 14.18
N LYS A 49 14.94 1.27 14.90
CA LYS A 49 14.35 2.55 14.54
C LYS A 49 15.44 3.28 13.76
N PRO A 50 15.74 2.88 12.51
CA PRO A 50 16.90 3.40 11.78
C PRO A 50 16.83 4.92 11.60
N LEU A 51 15.63 5.51 11.68
CA LEU A 51 15.42 6.95 11.58
C LEU A 51 15.22 7.61 12.94
N ALA A 52 15.51 6.92 14.05
CA ALA A 52 15.47 7.51 15.38
C ALA A 52 16.39 8.73 15.45
N GLY A 53 15.85 9.83 15.97
CA GLY A 53 16.56 11.12 16.06
C GLY A 53 16.27 12.06 14.89
N LEU A 54 15.70 11.57 13.78
CA LEU A 54 15.22 12.44 12.70
C LEU A 54 13.85 13.02 13.02
N LYS A 55 13.65 14.29 12.67
CA LYS A 55 12.38 15.02 12.81
C LYS A 55 11.76 15.33 11.46
N VAL A 56 10.51 14.91 11.27
CA VAL A 56 9.73 15.09 10.06
C VAL A 56 8.58 16.05 10.34
N LEU A 57 8.53 17.13 9.57
CA LEU A 57 7.39 18.04 9.51
C LEU A 57 6.48 17.63 8.36
N ASP A 58 5.31 17.10 8.70
CA ASP A 58 4.30 16.58 7.78
C ASP A 58 3.20 17.63 7.54
N ILE A 59 3.27 18.33 6.41
CA ILE A 59 2.25 19.32 5.96
C ILE A 59 1.40 18.69 4.84
N THR A 60 1.25 17.37 4.87
CA THR A 60 0.58 16.62 3.83
C THR A 60 -0.88 16.32 4.18
N HIS A 61 -1.67 16.00 3.16
CA HIS A 61 -3.07 15.60 3.28
C HIS A 61 -3.39 14.39 2.39
N MET A 62 -4.53 13.74 2.65
CA MET A 62 -5.02 12.59 1.87
C MET A 62 -4.11 11.37 1.94
N LEU A 63 -3.36 11.03 0.89
CA LEU A 63 -2.68 9.72 0.77
C LEU A 63 -1.21 9.77 0.39
N ALA A 64 -0.81 10.39 -0.72
CA ALA A 64 0.56 10.30 -1.22
C ALA A 64 1.62 10.75 -0.20
N GLY A 65 1.45 11.96 0.33
CA GLY A 65 2.31 12.50 1.38
C GLY A 65 2.17 11.76 2.72
N PRO A 66 0.94 11.53 3.23
CA PRO A 66 0.78 10.80 4.48
C PRO A 66 1.35 9.38 4.47
N TYR A 67 1.31 8.68 3.33
CA TYR A 67 1.91 7.36 3.16
C TYR A 67 3.44 7.42 3.28
N CYS A 68 4.08 8.42 2.68
CA CYS A 68 5.51 8.68 2.83
C CYS A 68 5.88 8.94 4.30
N THR A 69 5.20 9.88 4.95
CA THR A 69 5.54 10.27 6.33
C THR A 69 5.17 9.18 7.34
N TRP A 70 4.17 8.34 7.06
CA TRP A 70 3.91 7.13 7.83
C TRP A 70 5.09 6.15 7.77
N LEU A 71 5.65 5.88 6.57
CA LEU A 71 6.83 5.01 6.45
C LEU A 71 8.03 5.56 7.24
N LEU A 72 8.26 6.87 7.20
CA LEU A 72 9.32 7.50 7.98
C LEU A 72 9.08 7.35 9.49
N GLY A 73 7.85 7.57 9.96
CA GLY A 73 7.47 7.39 11.37
C GLY A 73 7.55 5.94 11.84
N LEU A 74 7.13 4.99 10.99
CA LEU A 74 7.25 3.55 11.21
C LEU A 74 8.71 3.12 11.38
N LEU A 75 9.62 3.73 10.63
CA LEU A 75 11.07 3.54 10.72
C LEU A 75 11.72 4.34 11.89
N GLY A 76 10.91 5.02 12.70
CA GLY A 76 11.31 5.61 13.97
C GLY A 76 11.58 7.11 13.96
N ALA A 77 11.34 7.81 12.85
CA ALA A 77 11.39 9.27 12.83
C ALA A 77 10.28 9.87 13.70
N GLU A 78 10.53 11.01 14.33
CA GLU A 78 9.49 11.78 14.97
C GLU A 78 8.70 12.56 13.92
N VAL A 79 7.41 12.28 13.76
CA VAL A 79 6.57 12.93 12.73
C VAL A 79 5.57 13.87 13.39
N ILE A 80 5.66 15.16 13.07
CA ILE A 80 4.70 16.19 13.48
C ILE A 80 3.83 16.53 12.28
N LYS A 81 2.56 16.12 12.34
CA LYS A 81 1.55 16.46 11.33
C LYS A 81 0.92 17.80 11.64
N VAL A 82 0.99 18.70 10.67
CA VAL A 82 0.37 20.04 10.72
C VAL A 82 -0.98 19.98 10.06
N GLU A 83 -2.01 20.35 10.80
CA GLU A 83 -3.40 20.21 10.40
C GLU A 83 -4.16 21.52 10.54
N ARG A 84 -5.31 21.61 9.85
CA ARG A 84 -6.18 22.80 9.90
C ARG A 84 -7.01 22.78 11.18
N PRO A 85 -7.10 23.88 11.94
CA PRO A 85 -7.97 23.95 13.11
C PRO A 85 -9.42 23.60 12.79
N GLY A 86 -10.05 22.80 13.64
CA GLY A 86 -11.44 22.34 13.52
C GLY A 86 -11.74 21.32 12.42
N GLU A 87 -11.00 21.32 11.32
CA GLU A 87 -11.26 20.45 10.15
C GLU A 87 -10.25 19.30 10.00
N GLY A 88 -8.98 19.57 10.30
CA GLY A 88 -7.89 18.62 10.14
C GLY A 88 -7.51 18.30 8.68
N ASP A 89 -6.86 17.15 8.51
CA ASP A 89 -6.70 16.50 7.20
C ASP A 89 -8.07 16.13 6.59
N PHE A 90 -8.25 16.35 5.29
CA PHE A 90 -9.46 15.94 4.56
C PHE A 90 -9.79 14.46 4.73
N ALA A 91 -8.77 13.61 4.91
CA ALA A 91 -8.95 12.18 5.16
C ALA A 91 -9.76 11.87 6.42
N ARG A 92 -9.80 12.76 7.42
CA ARG A 92 -10.56 12.53 8.67
C ARG A 92 -12.07 12.39 8.43
N ALA A 93 -12.59 12.99 7.36
CA ALA A 93 -14.00 12.94 6.99
C ALA A 93 -14.37 11.78 6.05
N ILE A 94 -13.41 10.93 5.67
CA ILE A 94 -13.64 9.89 4.64
C ILE A 94 -14.06 8.58 5.30
N ALA A 95 -15.24 8.07 4.92
CA ALA A 95 -15.72 6.75 5.33
C ALA A 95 -14.86 5.61 4.72
N PRO A 96 -14.87 4.38 5.31
CA PRO A 96 -15.62 3.97 6.50
C PRO A 96 -15.02 4.47 7.82
N PHE A 97 -15.86 4.52 8.86
CA PHE A 97 -15.47 4.95 10.21
C PHE A 97 -15.40 3.78 11.18
N HIS A 98 -14.47 3.85 12.13
CA HIS A 98 -14.37 2.95 13.27
C HIS A 98 -14.16 3.76 14.55
N GLY A 99 -15.02 3.59 15.55
CA GLY A 99 -14.95 4.39 16.78
C GLY A 99 -15.11 5.90 16.57
N GLY A 100 -15.78 6.32 15.47
CA GLY A 100 -15.93 7.74 15.10
C GLY A 100 -14.78 8.32 14.27
N GLU A 101 -13.68 7.58 14.09
CA GLU A 101 -12.51 8.00 13.31
C GLU A 101 -12.48 7.34 11.93
N SER A 102 -11.98 8.06 10.92
CA SER A 102 -11.88 7.55 9.56
C SER A 102 -10.82 6.45 9.45
N LEU A 103 -11.19 5.27 8.95
CA LEU A 103 -10.22 4.21 8.65
C LEU A 103 -9.23 4.63 7.56
N TYR A 104 -9.62 5.55 6.67
CA TYR A 104 -8.72 6.13 5.68
C TYR A 104 -7.62 6.96 6.36
N PHE A 105 -8.00 7.91 7.22
CA PHE A 105 -7.04 8.71 7.98
C PHE A 105 -6.13 7.83 8.84
N MET A 106 -6.73 6.87 9.55
CA MET A 106 -5.99 5.96 10.41
C MET A 106 -5.03 5.05 9.63
N SER A 107 -5.29 4.77 8.35
CA SER A 107 -4.44 3.89 7.55
C SER A 107 -3.05 4.46 7.23
N VAL A 108 -2.85 5.79 7.34
CA VAL A 108 -1.60 6.47 6.94
C VAL A 108 -1.17 7.59 7.89
N ASN A 109 -1.76 7.68 9.08
CA ASN A 109 -1.39 8.69 10.08
C ASN A 109 -1.01 8.11 11.44
N ARG A 110 -0.71 6.80 11.49
CA ARG A 110 -0.10 6.13 12.64
C ARG A 110 1.31 6.67 12.86
N ASN A 111 1.83 6.57 14.10
CA ASN A 111 3.17 7.05 14.48
C ASN A 111 3.39 8.57 14.38
N LYS A 112 2.32 9.37 14.31
CA LYS A 112 2.41 10.83 14.20
C LYS A 112 1.95 11.52 15.48
N ARG A 113 2.46 12.72 15.71
CA ARG A 113 1.89 13.74 16.59
C ARG A 113 1.06 14.70 15.75
N SER A 114 0.01 15.30 16.31
CA SER A 114 -0.83 16.28 15.60
C SER A 114 -0.78 17.66 16.24
N ILE A 115 -0.48 18.67 15.43
CA ILE A 115 -0.64 20.08 15.77
C ILE A 115 -1.65 20.72 14.80
N ALA A 116 -2.69 21.35 15.34
CA ALA A 116 -3.64 22.13 14.57
C ALA A 116 -3.22 23.60 14.56
N VAL A 117 -2.87 24.14 13.39
CA VAL A 117 -2.40 25.54 13.25
C VAL A 117 -2.98 26.17 11.99
N ASN A 118 -3.49 27.39 12.13
CA ASN A 118 -4.01 28.18 11.02
C ASN A 118 -2.88 28.90 10.27
N LEU A 119 -2.45 28.34 9.13
CA LEU A 119 -1.38 28.92 8.30
C LEU A 119 -1.77 30.19 7.52
N LYS A 120 -3.01 30.69 7.69
CA LYS A 120 -3.43 31.98 7.14
C LYS A 120 -3.03 33.16 8.03
N THR A 121 -2.68 32.92 9.29
CA THR A 121 -2.19 33.96 10.21
C THR A 121 -0.67 34.03 10.20
N GLU A 122 -0.10 35.19 10.52
CA GLU A 122 1.36 35.33 10.61
C GLU A 122 1.94 34.57 11.80
N GLU A 123 1.19 34.47 12.90
CA GLU A 123 1.54 33.66 14.07
C GLU A 123 1.60 32.17 13.72
N GLY A 124 0.64 31.68 12.93
CA GLY A 124 0.62 30.29 12.47
C GLY A 124 1.79 29.97 11.53
N LYS A 125 2.08 30.88 10.59
CA LYS A 125 3.29 30.77 9.76
C LYS A 125 4.56 30.81 10.60
N GLN A 126 4.62 31.66 11.63
CA GLN A 126 5.79 31.75 12.49
C GLN A 126 6.03 30.46 13.29
N ILE A 127 4.97 29.84 13.83
CA ILE A 127 5.07 28.50 14.46
C ILE A 127 5.69 27.51 13.48
N LEU A 128 5.27 27.56 12.21
CA LEU A 128 5.76 26.64 11.20
C LEU A 128 7.22 26.91 10.79
N ARG A 129 7.64 28.18 10.70
CA ARG A 129 9.06 28.55 10.53
C ARG A 129 9.93 28.03 11.69
N ASP A 130 9.44 28.14 12.94
CA ASP A 130 10.14 27.64 14.12
C ASP A 130 10.28 26.10 14.09
N LEU A 131 9.27 25.38 13.58
CA LEU A 131 9.33 23.93 13.37
C LEU A 131 10.29 23.55 12.24
N ILE A 132 10.28 24.27 11.12
CA ILE A 132 11.22 24.06 9.99
C ILE A 132 12.67 24.17 10.46
N ALA A 133 12.98 25.18 11.27
CA ALA A 133 14.32 25.40 11.81
C ALA A 133 14.82 24.24 12.71
N ARG A 134 13.93 23.35 13.16
CA ARG A 134 14.22 22.23 14.05
C ARG A 134 13.92 20.86 13.44
N SER A 135 13.59 20.81 12.15
CA SER A 135 13.23 19.57 11.45
C SER A 135 14.36 19.13 10.53
N ASP A 136 14.50 17.83 10.32
CA ASP A 136 15.43 17.27 9.32
C ASP A 136 14.77 17.18 7.95
N ILE A 137 13.47 16.90 7.95
CA ILE A 137 12.69 16.61 6.75
C ILE A 137 11.40 17.43 6.83
N LEU A 138 11.01 18.04 5.71
CA LEU A 138 9.67 18.57 5.50
C LEU A 138 9.05 17.83 4.33
N VAL A 139 7.82 17.34 4.50
CA VAL A 139 7.03 16.75 3.41
C VAL A 139 5.75 17.54 3.23
N GLU A 140 5.46 17.94 2.01
CA GLU A 140 4.23 18.64 1.65
C GLU A 140 3.69 18.11 0.31
N ASN A 141 2.37 18.15 0.13
CA ASN A 141 1.72 17.74 -1.11
C ASN A 141 0.65 18.72 -1.59
N ASN A 142 0.91 20.01 -1.38
CA ASN A 142 0.05 21.06 -1.89
C ASN A 142 0.26 21.25 -3.39
N ARG A 143 -0.73 21.89 -4.02
CA ARG A 143 -0.57 22.31 -5.42
C ARG A 143 0.65 23.22 -5.56
N ALA A 144 1.37 23.10 -6.67
CA ALA A 144 2.56 23.87 -6.94
C ALA A 144 2.38 25.38 -6.67
N GLY A 145 3.33 25.96 -5.94
CA GLY A 145 3.36 27.35 -5.52
C GLY A 145 2.46 27.74 -4.34
N VAL A 146 1.72 26.80 -3.72
CA VAL A 146 0.97 27.11 -2.48
C VAL A 146 1.91 27.48 -1.34
N MET A 147 2.94 26.66 -1.11
CA MET A 147 3.90 26.89 -0.02
C MET A 147 4.73 28.17 -0.24
N ASP A 148 5.10 28.47 -1.49
CA ASP A 148 5.77 29.73 -1.84
C ASP A 148 4.90 30.95 -1.47
N ARG A 149 3.60 30.92 -1.78
CA ARG A 149 2.67 32.01 -1.41
C ARG A 149 2.48 32.16 0.10
N LEU A 150 2.73 31.11 0.87
CA LEU A 150 2.70 31.15 2.32
C LEU A 150 4.02 31.65 2.93
N GLY A 151 5.08 31.84 2.12
CA GLY A 151 6.44 32.15 2.59
C GLY A 151 7.07 30.95 3.32
N LEU A 152 6.75 29.75 2.86
CA LEU A 152 7.17 28.46 3.40
C LEU A 152 7.63 27.52 2.26
N GLY A 153 7.98 28.10 1.10
CA GLY A 153 8.54 27.38 -0.04
C GLY A 153 9.93 26.85 0.27
N TYR A 154 10.53 26.13 -0.69
CA TYR A 154 11.87 25.55 -0.48
C TYR A 154 12.92 26.61 -0.16
N ASP A 155 12.96 27.72 -0.90
CA ASP A 155 13.97 28.76 -0.70
C ASP A 155 13.85 29.43 0.69
N ASP A 156 12.63 29.70 1.13
CA ASP A 156 12.36 30.22 2.48
C ASP A 156 12.78 29.20 3.56
N ALA A 157 12.42 27.93 3.37
CA ALA A 157 12.74 26.87 4.31
C ALA A 157 14.25 26.59 4.39
N LYS A 158 14.95 26.63 3.26
CA LYS A 158 16.41 26.49 3.17
C LYS A 158 17.13 27.63 3.88
N ALA A 159 16.62 28.86 3.78
CA ALA A 159 17.18 30.00 4.49
C ALA A 159 17.10 29.85 6.02
N LEU A 160 16.07 29.18 6.52
CA LEU A 160 15.91 28.85 7.94
C LEU A 160 16.77 27.65 8.36
N ASN A 161 16.90 26.66 7.48
CA ASN A 161 17.62 25.42 7.73
C ASN A 161 18.29 24.87 6.45
N PRO A 162 19.58 25.18 6.22
CA PRO A 162 20.30 24.71 5.04
C PRO A 162 20.45 23.18 4.95
N GLY A 163 20.31 22.47 6.06
CA GLY A 163 20.37 21.01 6.16
C GLY A 163 19.02 20.30 5.96
N LEU A 164 17.95 21.05 5.65
CA LEU A 164 16.60 20.51 5.50
C LEU A 164 16.45 19.72 4.19
N VAL A 165 15.94 18.49 4.29
CA VAL A 165 15.40 17.76 3.14
C VAL A 165 13.94 18.17 2.94
N TYR A 166 13.64 18.90 1.88
CA TYR A 166 12.31 19.36 1.53
C TYR A 166 11.75 18.51 0.39
N ALA A 167 10.71 17.72 0.67
CA ALA A 167 10.04 16.91 -0.32
C ALA A 167 8.65 17.48 -0.65
N SER A 168 8.45 17.75 -1.94
CA SER A 168 7.18 18.18 -2.50
C SER A 168 6.61 17.09 -3.39
N ILE A 169 5.36 16.68 -3.13
CA ILE A 169 4.67 15.66 -3.92
C ILE A 169 3.46 16.29 -4.59
N SER A 170 3.43 16.32 -5.91
CA SER A 170 2.33 16.94 -6.66
C SER A 170 1.96 16.14 -7.91
N GLY A 171 0.83 16.48 -8.53
CA GLY A 171 0.33 15.73 -9.70
C GLY A 171 1.30 15.67 -10.88
N TYR A 172 2.03 16.77 -11.12
CA TYR A 172 2.81 17.00 -12.33
C TYR A 172 4.21 17.58 -12.05
N GLY A 173 4.63 17.60 -10.78
CA GLY A 173 5.84 18.28 -10.34
C GLY A 173 5.66 19.79 -10.12
N GLN A 174 6.70 20.40 -9.57
CA GLN A 174 6.73 21.82 -9.21
C GLN A 174 7.06 22.73 -10.40
N THR A 175 7.34 22.17 -11.57
CA THR A 175 7.70 22.91 -12.80
C THR A 175 6.88 22.43 -14.01
N GLY A 176 7.05 23.09 -15.16
CA GLY A 176 6.41 22.68 -16.41
C GLY A 176 4.96 23.17 -16.60
N PRO A 177 4.35 22.86 -17.75
CA PRO A 177 3.09 23.46 -18.18
C PRO A 177 1.88 23.01 -17.36
N TYR A 178 1.95 21.86 -16.68
CA TYR A 178 0.84 21.28 -15.93
C TYR A 178 0.95 21.49 -14.41
N ARG A 179 1.99 22.15 -13.91
CA ARG A 179 2.24 22.35 -12.46
C ARG A 179 1.04 22.89 -11.67
N HIS A 180 0.19 23.69 -12.29
CA HIS A 180 -0.99 24.29 -11.64
C HIS A 180 -2.29 23.52 -11.86
N LYS A 181 -2.29 22.45 -12.64
CA LYS A 181 -3.48 21.63 -12.86
C LYS A 181 -3.82 20.85 -11.59
N PRO A 182 -5.12 20.71 -11.24
CA PRO A 182 -5.52 19.80 -10.18
C PRO A 182 -5.20 18.36 -10.59
N ALA A 183 -4.79 17.56 -9.61
CA ALA A 183 -4.54 16.15 -9.81
C ALA A 183 -5.04 15.36 -8.59
N PHE A 184 -5.63 14.21 -8.90
CA PHE A 184 -5.92 13.12 -7.99
C PHE A 184 -5.43 11.86 -8.67
N ASP A 185 -5.31 10.76 -7.92
CA ASP A 185 -4.82 9.48 -8.44
C ASP A 185 -5.44 9.07 -9.78
N VAL A 186 -6.77 9.11 -9.91
CA VAL A 186 -7.45 8.74 -11.16
C VAL A 186 -7.06 9.64 -12.35
N ILE A 187 -6.80 10.93 -12.10
CA ILE A 187 -6.36 11.87 -13.12
C ILE A 187 -4.93 11.58 -13.55
N ALA A 188 -4.06 11.25 -12.58
CA ALA A 188 -2.68 10.86 -12.85
C ALA A 188 -2.61 9.53 -13.63
N GLN A 189 -3.44 8.53 -13.30
CA GLN A 189 -3.54 7.29 -14.06
C GLN A 189 -4.03 7.52 -15.50
N ALA A 190 -4.99 8.43 -15.68
CA ALA A 190 -5.53 8.73 -17.01
C ALA A 190 -4.47 9.40 -17.91
N ILE A 191 -3.80 10.44 -17.43
CA ILE A 191 -2.88 11.23 -18.25
C ILE A 191 -1.52 10.55 -18.48
N SER A 192 -1.08 9.70 -17.55
CA SER A 192 0.18 8.96 -17.70
C SER A 192 0.09 7.84 -18.73
N GLY A 193 -1.10 7.35 -19.07
CA GLY A 193 -1.31 6.20 -19.93
C GLY A 193 -1.60 4.89 -19.19
N MET A 194 -1.53 4.86 -17.86
CA MET A 194 -1.80 3.65 -17.05
C MET A 194 -3.18 3.06 -17.35
N MET A 195 -4.22 3.89 -17.46
CA MET A 195 -5.57 3.41 -17.78
C MET A 195 -5.68 2.86 -19.21
N SER A 196 -4.84 3.32 -20.14
CA SER A 196 -4.91 2.88 -21.54
C SER A 196 -4.53 1.42 -21.72
N ILE A 197 -3.69 0.89 -20.82
CA ILE A 197 -3.20 -0.50 -20.80
C ILE A 197 -3.85 -1.37 -19.72
N THR A 198 -4.70 -0.78 -18.88
CA THR A 198 -5.38 -1.48 -17.77
C THR A 198 -6.84 -1.77 -18.14
N GLY A 199 -7.24 -3.04 -18.06
CA GLY A 199 -8.61 -3.50 -18.31
C GLY A 199 -8.68 -4.73 -19.20
N GLN A 200 -9.90 -5.15 -19.54
CA GLN A 200 -10.14 -6.27 -20.44
C GLN A 200 -9.85 -5.89 -21.90
N GLU A 201 -9.39 -6.87 -22.69
CA GLU A 201 -9.21 -6.73 -24.13
C GLU A 201 -10.54 -6.32 -24.79
N GLY A 202 -10.50 -5.32 -25.69
CA GLY A 202 -11.69 -4.73 -26.30
C GLY A 202 -12.62 -3.95 -25.35
N GLY A 203 -12.36 -3.95 -24.03
CA GLY A 203 -13.13 -3.22 -23.03
C GLY A 203 -12.74 -1.75 -22.88
N PRO A 204 -13.51 -0.95 -22.11
CA PRO A 204 -13.12 0.43 -21.78
C PRO A 204 -11.87 0.48 -20.90
N PRO A 205 -11.09 1.59 -20.92
CA PRO A 205 -10.03 1.84 -19.95
C PRO A 205 -10.50 1.71 -18.51
N ALA A 206 -9.70 1.07 -17.67
CA ALA A 206 -9.97 0.88 -16.25
C ALA A 206 -8.88 1.49 -15.39
N ARG A 207 -9.25 1.93 -14.18
CA ARG A 207 -8.30 2.32 -13.13
C ARG A 207 -7.78 1.06 -12.44
N VAL A 208 -6.54 1.08 -11.98
CA VAL A 208 -6.03 0.09 -11.02
C VAL A 208 -6.88 0.11 -9.74
N GLY A 209 -7.10 -1.06 -9.12
CA GLY A 209 -7.98 -1.23 -7.95
C GLY A 209 -7.52 -0.53 -6.65
N VAL A 210 -6.36 0.13 -6.67
CA VAL A 210 -5.81 0.93 -5.57
C VAL A 210 -5.40 2.31 -6.08
N SER A 211 -5.18 3.25 -5.16
CA SER A 211 -4.57 4.55 -5.47
C SER A 211 -3.07 4.41 -5.76
N ILE A 212 -2.75 3.75 -6.85
CA ILE A 212 -1.38 3.37 -7.21
C ILE A 212 -0.49 4.59 -7.46
N GLY A 213 -1.02 5.69 -7.99
CA GLY A 213 -0.31 6.95 -8.17
C GLY A 213 0.04 7.59 -6.84
N ASP A 214 -0.90 7.63 -5.89
CA ASP A 214 -0.62 8.14 -4.55
C ASP A 214 0.44 7.29 -3.83
N ILE A 215 0.25 5.97 -3.80
CA ILE A 215 1.16 5.03 -3.11
C ILE A 215 2.55 5.09 -3.74
N ALA A 216 2.66 5.02 -5.06
CA ALA A 216 3.95 5.08 -5.76
C ALA A 216 4.68 6.38 -5.49
N SER A 217 3.98 7.51 -5.52
CA SER A 217 4.58 8.82 -5.23
C SER A 217 5.10 8.88 -3.80
N GLY A 218 4.35 8.34 -2.83
CA GLY A 218 4.81 8.22 -1.45
C GLY A 218 6.06 7.34 -1.31
N LEU A 219 6.13 6.23 -2.06
CA LEU A 219 7.29 5.33 -2.08
C LEU A 219 8.52 5.99 -2.72
N PHE A 220 8.39 6.60 -3.89
CA PHE A 220 9.49 7.31 -4.55
C PHE A 220 9.98 8.49 -3.72
N ALA A 221 9.07 9.26 -3.10
CA ALA A 221 9.44 10.32 -2.17
C ALA A 221 10.22 9.77 -0.97
N THR A 222 9.77 8.65 -0.38
CA THR A 222 10.48 7.99 0.73
C THR A 222 11.90 7.58 0.32
N VAL A 223 12.06 6.94 -0.84
CA VAL A 223 13.38 6.54 -1.37
C VAL A 223 14.29 7.77 -1.57
N ALA A 224 13.77 8.84 -2.19
CA ALA A 224 14.53 10.06 -2.43
C ALA A 224 14.93 10.76 -1.13
N ILE A 225 14.04 10.79 -0.12
CA ILE A 225 14.32 11.35 1.21
C ILE A 225 15.43 10.57 1.89
N LEU A 226 15.36 9.23 1.90
CA LEU A 226 16.39 8.39 2.51
C LEU A 226 17.76 8.61 1.82
N ALA A 227 17.78 8.68 0.49
CA ALA A 227 19.00 8.98 -0.26
C ALA A 227 19.56 10.39 0.05
N ALA A 228 18.69 11.39 0.18
CA ALA A 228 19.09 12.76 0.53
C ALA A 228 19.64 12.85 1.96
N ILE A 229 19.05 12.14 2.92
CA ILE A 229 19.55 12.06 4.30
C ILE A 229 20.93 11.40 4.34
N GLU A 230 21.12 10.31 3.59
CA GLU A 230 22.42 9.65 3.50
C GLU A 230 23.48 10.58 2.89
N GLY A 231 23.15 11.26 1.78
CA GLY A 231 24.04 12.23 1.13
C GLY A 231 24.39 13.42 2.03
N ARG A 232 23.45 13.86 2.88
CA ARG A 232 23.63 14.98 3.82
C ARG A 232 24.72 14.71 4.85
N HIS A 233 25.00 13.45 5.22
CA HIS A 233 26.07 13.14 6.19
C HIS A 233 27.46 13.57 5.70
N GLY A 234 27.69 13.61 4.38
CA GLY A 234 28.94 14.07 3.80
C GLY A 234 28.98 15.59 3.56
N SER A 235 27.90 16.19 3.06
CA SER A 235 27.86 17.60 2.66
C SER A 235 27.45 18.57 3.77
N GLY A 236 26.62 18.12 4.72
CA GLY A 236 25.88 18.97 5.65
C GLY A 236 24.71 19.74 5.01
N GLU A 237 24.53 19.63 3.69
CA GLU A 237 23.47 20.32 2.93
C GLU A 237 22.25 19.42 2.74
N GLY A 238 21.08 20.02 2.86
CA GLY A 238 19.81 19.38 2.53
C GLY A 238 19.55 19.31 1.03
N ALA A 239 18.34 18.90 0.65
CA ALA A 239 17.94 18.74 -0.74
C ALA A 239 16.50 19.18 -0.96
N PHE A 240 16.21 19.67 -2.17
CA PHE A 240 14.84 19.79 -2.66
C PHE A 240 14.50 18.57 -3.51
N ILE A 241 13.42 17.89 -3.17
CA ILE A 241 12.91 16.71 -3.86
C ILE A 241 11.55 17.06 -4.46
N ASP A 242 11.48 17.08 -5.78
CA ASP A 242 10.25 17.31 -6.56
C ASP A 242 9.74 15.97 -7.10
N VAL A 243 8.60 15.50 -6.58
CA VAL A 243 7.97 14.23 -6.99
C VAL A 243 6.67 14.51 -7.73
N SER A 244 6.61 14.04 -8.98
CA SER A 244 5.44 14.07 -9.85
C SER A 244 4.70 12.73 -9.82
N MET A 245 3.40 12.75 -9.52
CA MET A 245 2.56 11.56 -9.61
C MET A 245 2.54 10.99 -11.03
N MET A 246 2.53 11.85 -12.05
CA MET A 246 2.59 11.41 -13.46
C MET A 246 3.88 10.66 -13.75
N ASP A 247 5.03 11.16 -13.29
CA ASP A 247 6.33 10.54 -13.53
C ASP A 247 6.43 9.19 -12.80
N CYS A 248 5.89 9.13 -11.57
CA CYS A 248 5.81 7.89 -10.80
C CYS A 248 4.94 6.84 -11.52
N GLN A 249 3.82 7.25 -12.13
CA GLN A 249 2.99 6.35 -12.94
C GLN A 249 3.72 5.86 -14.19
N MET A 250 4.44 6.74 -14.89
CA MET A 250 5.24 6.34 -16.05
C MET A 250 6.35 5.36 -15.66
N ALA A 251 7.03 5.59 -14.52
CA ALA A 251 8.04 4.68 -14.00
C ALA A 251 7.45 3.28 -13.70
N LEU A 252 6.23 3.21 -13.17
CA LEU A 252 5.56 1.94 -12.88
C LEU A 252 5.11 1.17 -14.13
N MET A 253 4.87 1.84 -15.25
CA MET A 253 4.56 1.16 -16.51
C MET A 253 5.79 0.49 -17.14
N GLU A 254 6.98 0.73 -16.59
CA GLU A 254 8.22 -0.01 -16.88
C GLU A 254 8.45 -0.19 -18.38
N ASN A 255 8.35 -1.43 -18.89
CA ASN A 255 8.71 -1.75 -20.26
C ASN A 255 7.70 -1.24 -21.28
N ALA A 256 6.47 -0.90 -20.90
CA ALA A 256 5.42 -0.54 -21.86
C ALA A 256 5.83 0.67 -22.70
N ILE A 257 6.37 1.70 -22.04
CA ILE A 257 6.89 2.90 -22.70
C ILE A 257 8.14 2.56 -23.52
N SER A 258 9.03 1.73 -22.99
CA SER A 258 10.26 1.33 -23.68
C SER A 258 9.99 0.55 -24.97
N ARG A 259 9.04 -0.41 -24.95
CA ARG A 259 8.60 -1.20 -26.10
C ARG A 259 8.07 -0.30 -27.21
N TYR A 260 7.25 0.69 -26.87
CA TYR A 260 6.75 1.65 -27.84
C TYR A 260 7.87 2.50 -28.44
N LEU A 261 8.70 3.12 -27.59
CA LEU A 261 9.74 4.03 -28.04
C LEU A 261 10.82 3.37 -28.90
N ASN A 262 11.14 2.09 -28.64
CA ASN A 262 12.24 1.40 -29.30
C ASN A 262 11.80 0.41 -30.40
N ALA A 263 10.58 -0.11 -30.35
CA ALA A 263 10.09 -1.13 -31.28
C ALA A 263 8.77 -0.76 -31.97
N GLY A 264 8.14 0.36 -31.62
CA GLY A 264 6.83 0.76 -32.16
C GLY A 264 5.67 -0.12 -31.68
N ASP A 265 5.92 -1.01 -30.73
CA ASP A 265 4.90 -1.88 -30.11
C ASP A 265 3.99 -1.04 -29.23
N VAL A 266 2.74 -0.86 -29.65
CA VAL A 266 1.71 -0.10 -28.95
C VAL A 266 1.08 -1.00 -27.88
N PRO A 267 1.31 -0.73 -26.57
CA PRO A 267 0.70 -1.53 -25.52
C PRO A 267 -0.82 -1.32 -25.48
N GLU A 268 -1.56 -2.41 -25.28
CA GLU A 268 -3.02 -2.41 -25.20
C GLU A 268 -3.52 -3.07 -23.91
N ARG A 269 -4.83 -3.10 -23.71
CA ARG A 269 -5.48 -3.81 -22.60
C ARG A 269 -5.52 -5.30 -22.90
N LEU A 270 -4.92 -6.11 -22.05
CA LEU A 270 -4.76 -7.55 -22.26
C LEU A 270 -5.51 -8.41 -21.22
N GLY A 271 -6.36 -7.80 -20.38
CA GLY A 271 -6.90 -8.49 -19.22
C GLY A 271 -5.78 -8.84 -18.24
N SER A 272 -5.62 -10.12 -17.95
CA SER A 272 -4.56 -10.65 -17.06
C SER A 272 -3.32 -11.19 -17.80
N ARG A 273 -3.32 -11.15 -19.14
CA ARG A 273 -2.25 -11.73 -19.97
C ARG A 273 -0.98 -10.91 -19.93
N HIS A 274 0.16 -11.58 -19.74
CA HIS A 274 1.47 -10.97 -19.94
C HIS A 274 1.70 -10.71 -21.45
N PRO A 275 2.21 -9.52 -21.84
CA PRO A 275 2.31 -9.16 -23.25
C PRO A 275 3.30 -10.00 -24.07
N LEU A 276 4.26 -10.65 -23.40
CA LEU A 276 5.40 -11.30 -24.07
C LEU A 276 5.59 -12.79 -23.69
N ILE A 277 4.79 -13.33 -22.77
CA ILE A 277 5.01 -14.68 -22.22
C ILE A 277 3.66 -15.41 -22.21
N ALA A 278 3.64 -16.67 -22.66
CA ALA A 278 2.43 -17.48 -22.68
C ALA A 278 2.71 -18.97 -22.37
N PRO A 279 1.84 -19.64 -21.57
CA PRO A 279 0.73 -19.05 -20.81
C PRO A 279 1.23 -18.29 -19.55
N PHE A 280 0.85 -17.03 -19.43
CA PHE A 280 1.09 -16.21 -18.25
C PHE A 280 -0.10 -15.29 -18.06
N GLN A 281 -1.16 -15.83 -17.45
CA GLN A 281 -2.46 -15.14 -17.31
C GLN A 281 -3.36 -15.84 -16.30
N SER A 282 -4.58 -15.31 -16.12
CA SER A 282 -5.65 -15.98 -15.41
C SER A 282 -6.57 -16.77 -16.33
N PHE A 283 -7.15 -17.84 -15.80
CA PHE A 283 -8.15 -18.68 -16.45
C PHE A 283 -9.35 -18.89 -15.52
N GLU A 284 -10.55 -18.89 -16.10
CA GLU A 284 -11.77 -19.27 -15.38
C GLU A 284 -11.80 -20.80 -15.21
N THR A 285 -12.27 -21.25 -14.04
CA THR A 285 -12.54 -22.68 -13.79
C THR A 285 -14.03 -22.89 -13.51
N GLN A 286 -14.46 -24.09 -13.11
CA GLN A 286 -15.87 -24.34 -12.79
C GLN A 286 -16.41 -23.51 -11.62
N ASP A 287 -15.55 -23.06 -10.71
CA ASP A 287 -15.96 -22.38 -9.49
C ASP A 287 -15.26 -21.03 -9.25
N PHE A 288 -13.93 -20.99 -9.35
CA PHE A 288 -13.15 -19.76 -9.11
C PHE A 288 -11.95 -19.64 -10.05
N PRO A 289 -11.50 -18.43 -10.40
CA PRO A 289 -10.39 -18.27 -11.32
C PRO A 289 -9.03 -18.68 -10.70
N ILE A 290 -8.13 -19.12 -11.58
CA ILE A 290 -6.74 -19.48 -11.27
C ILE A 290 -5.79 -18.57 -12.07
N ALA A 291 -4.68 -18.15 -11.48
CA ALA A 291 -3.56 -17.55 -12.20
C ALA A 291 -2.47 -18.60 -12.45
N VAL A 292 -1.92 -18.63 -13.66
CA VAL A 292 -0.86 -19.57 -14.07
C VAL A 292 0.26 -18.80 -14.76
N CYS A 293 1.51 -19.15 -14.45
CA CYS A 293 2.70 -18.58 -15.05
C CYS A 293 3.65 -19.68 -15.52
N VAL A 294 3.83 -19.77 -16.83
CA VAL A 294 4.78 -20.66 -17.49
C VAL A 294 5.70 -19.81 -18.36
N ASP A 295 6.92 -19.61 -17.90
CA ASP A 295 7.92 -18.74 -18.52
C ASP A 295 9.00 -19.54 -19.28
N THR A 296 9.39 -20.69 -18.74
CA THR A 296 10.51 -21.48 -19.26
C THR A 296 10.04 -22.77 -19.93
N GLU A 297 10.83 -23.30 -20.87
CA GLU A 297 10.51 -24.58 -21.53
C GLU A 297 10.41 -25.77 -20.55
N PRO A 298 11.26 -25.90 -19.51
CA PRO A 298 11.06 -26.92 -18.49
C PRO A 298 9.72 -26.77 -17.74
N GLN A 299 9.26 -25.54 -17.48
CA GLN A 299 7.93 -25.34 -16.90
C GLN A 299 6.82 -25.72 -17.89
N TRP A 300 6.98 -25.43 -19.18
CA TRP A 300 6.01 -25.83 -20.21
C TRP A 300 5.87 -27.35 -20.31
N GLN A 301 6.98 -28.09 -20.29
CA GLN A 301 6.96 -29.55 -20.26
C GLN A 301 6.22 -30.10 -19.03
N ARG A 302 6.51 -29.55 -17.84
CA ARG A 302 5.82 -29.94 -16.60
C ARG A 302 4.35 -29.56 -16.60
N PHE A 303 4.01 -28.38 -17.11
CA PHE A 303 2.63 -27.93 -17.27
C PHE A 303 1.84 -28.86 -18.18
N CYS A 304 2.40 -29.22 -19.34
CA CYS A 304 1.75 -30.13 -20.26
C CYS A 304 1.56 -31.52 -19.64
N ALA A 305 2.60 -32.09 -19.01
CA ALA A 305 2.50 -33.39 -18.36
C ALA A 305 1.52 -33.38 -17.16
N ALA A 306 1.51 -32.31 -16.37
CA ALA A 306 0.62 -32.20 -15.21
C ALA A 306 -0.85 -32.13 -15.59
N LEU A 307 -1.17 -31.62 -16.78
CA LEU A 307 -2.51 -31.34 -17.26
C LEU A 307 -2.95 -32.21 -18.46
N ASP A 308 -2.19 -33.26 -18.78
CA ASP A 308 -2.48 -34.19 -19.89
C ASP A 308 -2.55 -33.49 -21.27
N LEU A 309 -1.64 -32.54 -21.50
CA LEU A 309 -1.51 -31.73 -22.71
C LEU A 309 -0.23 -32.03 -23.52
N GLU A 310 0.35 -33.23 -23.39
CA GLU A 310 1.57 -33.64 -24.11
C GLU A 310 1.50 -33.43 -25.63
N PRO A 311 0.36 -33.59 -26.33
CA PRO A 311 0.28 -33.26 -27.75
C PRO A 311 0.70 -31.83 -28.09
N LEU A 312 0.51 -30.86 -27.17
CA LEU A 312 0.93 -29.47 -27.41
C LEU A 312 2.45 -29.29 -27.42
N LEU A 313 3.23 -30.21 -26.82
CA LEU A 313 4.69 -30.17 -26.86
C LEU A 313 5.26 -30.41 -28.26
N HIS A 314 4.47 -31.05 -29.13
CA HIS A 314 4.87 -31.38 -30.50
C HIS A 314 4.17 -30.50 -31.54
N ASP A 315 3.34 -29.54 -31.11
CA ASP A 315 2.67 -28.60 -32.00
C ASP A 315 3.65 -27.48 -32.39
N PRO A 316 3.95 -27.28 -33.69
CA PRO A 316 4.86 -26.22 -34.14
C PRO A 316 4.43 -24.81 -33.71
N ARG A 317 3.14 -24.60 -33.41
CA ARG A 317 2.62 -23.31 -32.92
C ARG A 317 3.04 -23.00 -31.49
N PHE A 318 3.37 -24.03 -30.70
CA PHE A 318 3.63 -23.92 -29.25
C PHE A 318 5.01 -24.45 -28.84
N GLN A 319 5.90 -24.64 -29.82
CA GLN A 319 7.22 -25.27 -29.66
C GLN A 319 8.16 -24.56 -28.68
N ASP A 320 7.99 -23.24 -28.50
CA ASP A 320 8.79 -22.40 -27.60
C ASP A 320 7.97 -21.19 -27.11
N GLY A 321 8.48 -20.50 -26.09
CA GLY A 321 7.83 -19.33 -25.46
C GLY A 321 7.42 -18.24 -26.45
N PRO A 322 8.33 -17.72 -27.31
CA PRO A 322 7.97 -16.74 -28.33
C PRO A 322 6.86 -17.21 -29.26
N MET A 323 6.89 -18.46 -29.71
CA MET A 323 5.84 -19.02 -30.58
C MET A 323 4.51 -19.16 -29.84
N ARG A 324 4.52 -19.54 -28.55
CA ARG A 324 3.30 -19.54 -27.71
C ARG A 324 2.72 -18.14 -27.55
N ALA A 325 3.54 -17.13 -27.31
CA ALA A 325 3.10 -15.75 -27.19
C ALA A 325 2.53 -15.22 -28.52
N LEU A 326 3.20 -15.51 -29.65
CA LEU A 326 2.70 -15.13 -30.98
C LEU A 326 1.38 -15.82 -31.34
N ASN A 327 1.23 -17.09 -30.97
CA ASN A 327 0.05 -17.91 -31.25
C ASN A 327 -0.94 -17.97 -30.06
N HIS A 328 -0.92 -16.99 -29.15
CA HIS A 328 -1.75 -16.98 -27.95
C HIS A 328 -3.25 -17.12 -28.28
N SER A 329 -3.72 -16.48 -29.36
CA SER A 329 -5.10 -16.56 -29.85
C SER A 329 -5.55 -17.98 -30.21
N GLN A 330 -4.61 -18.89 -30.47
CA GLN A 330 -4.86 -20.30 -30.71
C GLN A 330 -4.62 -21.17 -29.46
N LEU A 331 -3.71 -20.77 -28.57
CA LEU A 331 -3.41 -21.49 -27.33
C LEU A 331 -4.50 -21.27 -26.26
N GLU A 332 -4.92 -20.02 -26.08
CA GLU A 332 -5.85 -19.62 -25.01
C GLU A 332 -7.19 -20.36 -25.06
N PRO A 333 -7.86 -20.56 -26.23
CA PRO A 333 -9.09 -21.33 -26.27
C PRO A 333 -8.94 -22.77 -25.77
N LEU A 334 -7.78 -23.40 -26.01
CA LEU A 334 -7.48 -24.75 -25.54
C LEU A 334 -7.35 -24.78 -24.02
N LEU A 335 -6.60 -23.82 -23.47
CA LEU A 335 -6.39 -23.71 -22.03
C LEU A 335 -7.67 -23.30 -21.29
N ASN A 336 -8.46 -22.37 -21.84
CA ASN A 336 -9.75 -21.98 -21.29
C ASN A 336 -10.71 -23.17 -21.23
N ALA A 337 -10.78 -23.99 -22.29
CA ALA A 337 -11.63 -25.18 -22.30
C ALA A 337 -11.19 -26.21 -21.24
N LEU A 338 -9.88 -26.39 -21.07
CA LEU A 338 -9.32 -27.24 -20.03
C LEU A 338 -9.67 -26.73 -18.62
N PHE A 339 -9.34 -25.47 -18.30
CA PHE A 339 -9.56 -24.95 -16.95
C PHE A 339 -11.05 -24.90 -16.58
N ALA A 340 -11.93 -24.62 -17.55
CA ALA A 340 -13.38 -24.68 -17.35
C ALA A 340 -13.92 -26.09 -17.10
N SER A 341 -13.14 -27.16 -17.32
CA SER A 341 -13.58 -28.55 -17.14
C SER A 341 -13.43 -29.08 -15.72
N GLY A 342 -12.82 -28.33 -14.81
CA GLY A 342 -12.55 -28.78 -13.44
C GLY A 342 -12.60 -27.66 -12.41
N ARG A 343 -12.43 -28.02 -11.14
CA ARG A 343 -12.41 -27.07 -10.03
C ARG A 343 -11.02 -26.45 -9.87
N ARG A 344 -10.96 -25.19 -9.46
CA ARG A 344 -9.70 -24.45 -9.26
C ARG A 344 -8.65 -25.22 -8.46
N ASP A 345 -9.06 -25.74 -7.30
CA ASP A 345 -8.14 -26.33 -6.33
C ASP A 345 -7.59 -27.69 -6.82
N ASP A 346 -8.30 -28.39 -7.72
CA ASP A 346 -7.80 -29.63 -8.35
C ASP A 346 -6.66 -29.30 -9.32
N PHE A 347 -6.77 -28.21 -10.08
CA PHE A 347 -5.70 -27.73 -10.95
C PHE A 347 -4.50 -27.22 -10.16
N ILE A 348 -4.73 -26.44 -9.09
CA ILE A 348 -3.67 -25.95 -8.22
C ILE A 348 -2.87 -27.13 -7.66
N ALA A 349 -3.53 -28.14 -7.10
CA ALA A 349 -2.85 -29.31 -6.54
C ALA A 349 -1.97 -30.05 -7.57
N ARG A 350 -2.46 -30.19 -8.81
CA ARG A 350 -1.70 -30.82 -9.91
C ARG A 350 -0.49 -29.99 -10.34
N LEU A 351 -0.67 -28.68 -10.47
CA LEU A 351 0.37 -27.75 -10.92
C LEU A 351 1.45 -27.56 -9.85
N GLU A 352 1.08 -27.44 -8.57
CA GLU A 352 2.03 -27.37 -7.46
C GLU A 352 2.84 -28.66 -7.33
N ALA A 353 2.20 -29.83 -7.46
CA ALA A 353 2.90 -31.12 -7.46
C ALA A 353 3.90 -31.26 -8.61
N ALA A 354 3.69 -30.54 -9.71
CA ALA A 354 4.56 -30.50 -10.87
C ALA A 354 5.54 -29.31 -10.87
N ASP A 355 5.65 -28.55 -9.77
CA ASP A 355 6.51 -27.36 -9.69
C ASP A 355 6.24 -26.35 -10.83
N VAL A 356 4.95 -26.09 -11.09
CA VAL A 356 4.49 -25.06 -12.02
C VAL A 356 3.85 -23.91 -11.24
N PRO A 357 4.33 -22.66 -11.42
CA PRO A 357 3.76 -21.50 -10.71
C PRO A 357 2.27 -21.29 -11.01
N CYS A 358 1.45 -21.40 -9.99
CA CYS A 358 0.03 -21.07 -10.04
C CYS A 358 -0.45 -20.47 -8.71
N SER A 359 -1.60 -19.81 -8.72
CA SER A 359 -2.20 -19.23 -7.51
C SER A 359 -3.71 -19.06 -7.65
N PRO A 360 -4.50 -19.18 -6.57
CA PRO A 360 -5.87 -18.71 -6.58
C PRO A 360 -5.91 -17.17 -6.69
N ILE A 361 -6.92 -16.62 -7.39
CA ILE A 361 -7.19 -15.18 -7.33
C ILE A 361 -8.08 -14.93 -6.12
N ASN A 362 -7.46 -14.54 -5.00
CA ASN A 362 -8.12 -14.36 -3.71
C ASN A 362 -8.86 -13.02 -3.61
N SER A 363 -10.02 -13.06 -2.94
CA SER A 363 -10.73 -11.90 -2.42
C SER A 363 -10.04 -11.33 -1.17
N ILE A 364 -10.35 -10.09 -0.80
CA ILE A 364 -9.79 -9.45 0.40
C ILE A 364 -10.05 -10.26 1.70
N PRO A 365 -11.25 -10.83 1.94
CA PRO A 365 -11.47 -11.70 3.10
C PRO A 365 -10.63 -12.99 3.10
N GLU A 366 -10.30 -13.54 1.93
CA GLU A 366 -9.41 -14.70 1.81
C GLU A 366 -7.98 -14.32 2.13
N VAL A 367 -7.47 -13.21 1.57
CA VAL A 367 -6.14 -12.66 1.91
C VAL A 367 -6.01 -12.41 3.41
N ALA A 368 -7.04 -11.84 4.05
CA ALA A 368 -7.00 -11.56 5.50
C ALA A 368 -6.95 -12.82 6.39
N ARG A 369 -7.28 -13.99 5.84
CA ARG A 369 -7.27 -15.30 6.53
C ARG A 369 -6.14 -16.20 6.05
N ASP A 370 -5.32 -15.74 5.12
CA ASP A 370 -4.29 -16.54 4.49
C ASP A 370 -3.19 -16.94 5.50
N PRO A 371 -2.76 -18.22 5.53
CA PRO A 371 -1.75 -18.69 6.47
C PRO A 371 -0.39 -17.99 6.31
N GLN A 372 0.00 -17.63 5.09
CA GLN A 372 1.24 -16.92 4.82
C GLN A 372 1.14 -15.46 5.27
N VAL A 373 -0.01 -14.80 5.10
CA VAL A 373 -0.27 -13.46 5.66
C VAL A 373 -0.15 -13.46 7.18
N ALA A 374 -0.75 -14.46 7.85
CA ALA A 374 -0.63 -14.64 9.30
C ALA A 374 0.83 -14.90 9.72
N HIS A 375 1.55 -15.76 8.99
CA HIS A 375 2.96 -16.06 9.24
C HIS A 375 3.86 -14.82 9.09
N ARG A 376 3.60 -13.99 8.08
CA ARG A 376 4.37 -12.75 7.80
C ARG A 376 4.07 -11.62 8.78
N GLN A 377 3.01 -11.74 9.58
CA GLN A 377 2.60 -10.77 10.60
C GLN A 377 2.41 -9.35 10.04
N ILE A 378 1.95 -9.26 8.79
CA ILE A 378 1.73 -7.97 8.12
C ILE A 378 0.42 -7.30 8.56
N LEU A 379 -0.55 -8.06 9.07
CA LEU A 379 -1.77 -7.49 9.64
C LEU A 379 -1.51 -7.15 11.10
N VAL A 380 -1.49 -5.86 11.41
CA VAL A 380 -1.27 -5.34 12.77
C VAL A 380 -2.60 -4.98 13.41
N ASP A 381 -2.71 -5.19 14.72
CA ASP A 381 -3.84 -4.78 15.55
C ASP A 381 -3.31 -3.80 16.60
N ASN A 382 -3.88 -2.60 16.59
CA ASN A 382 -3.53 -1.56 17.53
C ASN A 382 -4.82 -1.01 18.16
N GLU A 383 -5.03 -1.36 19.43
CA GLU A 383 -6.20 -0.98 20.22
C GLU A 383 -7.55 -1.36 19.56
N GLY A 384 -7.59 -2.49 18.86
CA GLY A 384 -8.80 -3.01 18.20
C GLY A 384 -8.98 -2.55 16.76
N VAL A 385 -8.10 -1.67 16.26
CA VAL A 385 -8.10 -1.25 14.85
C VAL A 385 -6.99 -1.96 14.09
N LYS A 386 -7.37 -2.56 12.95
CA LYS A 386 -6.48 -3.40 12.15
C LYS A 386 -6.03 -2.71 10.89
N TYR A 387 -4.74 -2.86 10.59
CA TYR A 387 -4.10 -2.25 9.41
C TYR A 387 -3.14 -3.22 8.73
N VAL A 388 -2.73 -2.85 7.52
CA VAL A 388 -1.54 -3.42 6.88
C VAL A 388 -0.33 -2.67 7.42
N GLY A 389 0.58 -3.38 8.08
CA GLY A 389 1.84 -2.88 8.60
C GLY A 389 2.99 -2.95 7.60
N ALA A 390 4.23 -2.95 8.10
CA ALA A 390 5.43 -2.96 7.25
C ALA A 390 5.49 -4.21 6.35
N PRO A 391 5.73 -4.07 5.02
CA PRO A 391 5.90 -5.23 4.14
C PRO A 391 7.29 -5.90 4.25
N PHE A 392 8.18 -5.38 5.10
CA PHE A 392 9.56 -5.83 5.27
C PHE A 392 9.89 -6.17 6.73
N HIS A 393 10.93 -6.98 6.92
CA HIS A 393 11.44 -7.44 8.21
C HIS A 393 12.90 -7.03 8.36
N TYR A 394 13.32 -6.62 9.56
CA TYR A 394 14.74 -6.42 9.89
C TYR A 394 15.26 -7.63 10.65
N ASN A 395 16.40 -8.19 10.22
CA ASN A 395 17.04 -9.31 10.91
C ASN A 395 16.07 -10.48 11.23
N ARG A 396 15.17 -10.79 10.29
CA ARG A 396 14.12 -11.82 10.41
C ARG A 396 13.02 -11.51 11.44
N ALA A 397 12.93 -10.27 11.92
CA ALA A 397 11.87 -9.81 12.80
C ALA A 397 10.96 -8.78 12.10
N PRO A 398 9.64 -8.80 12.37
CA PRO A 398 8.74 -7.77 11.88
C PRO A 398 9.13 -6.40 12.44
N VAL A 399 8.86 -5.36 11.66
CA VAL A 399 8.94 -3.99 12.17
C VAL A 399 7.73 -3.76 13.07
N GLY A 400 7.98 -3.37 14.32
CA GLY A 400 6.94 -3.07 15.30
C GLY A 400 6.99 -1.61 15.75
N GLY A 401 6.16 -1.28 16.73
CA GLY A 401 6.11 0.06 17.33
C GLY A 401 5.12 1.01 16.65
N GLU A 402 4.14 0.49 15.91
CA GLU A 402 3.00 1.29 15.44
C GLU A 402 2.21 1.85 16.62
N THR A 403 1.79 3.11 16.51
CA THR A 403 0.93 3.77 17.51
C THR A 403 -0.39 4.17 16.87
N SER A 404 -1.40 4.42 17.72
CA SER A 404 -2.66 5.00 17.27
C SER A 404 -2.40 6.36 16.60
N PRO A 405 -3.13 6.69 15.52
CA PRO A 405 -3.08 8.01 14.93
C PRO A 405 -3.61 9.04 15.93
N PRO A 406 -3.05 10.26 15.97
CA PRO A 406 -3.43 11.27 16.94
C PRO A 406 -4.82 11.86 16.63
N ALA A 407 -5.58 12.17 17.68
CA ALA A 407 -6.73 13.05 17.54
C ALA A 407 -6.28 14.44 17.04
N LEU A 408 -7.18 15.17 16.38
CA LEU A 408 -6.85 16.47 15.79
C LEU A 408 -6.29 17.43 16.86
N GLY A 409 -5.06 17.89 16.63
CA GLY A 409 -4.39 18.87 17.49
C GLY A 409 -4.04 18.35 18.89
N ALA A 410 -4.09 17.04 19.14
CA ALA A 410 -3.86 16.44 20.45
C ALA A 410 -2.52 16.83 21.09
N ASP A 411 -1.51 17.12 20.26
CA ASP A 411 -0.15 17.44 20.68
C ASP A 411 0.19 18.93 20.56
N SER A 412 -0.77 19.79 20.19
CA SER A 412 -0.50 21.20 19.89
C SER A 412 0.17 21.92 21.08
N VAL A 413 -0.33 21.72 22.29
CA VAL A 413 0.23 22.35 23.51
C VAL A 413 1.62 21.81 23.82
N SER A 414 1.86 20.50 23.69
CA SER A 414 3.18 19.91 23.99
C SER A 414 4.24 20.37 22.98
N ILE A 415 3.90 20.39 21.70
CA ILE A 415 4.77 20.87 20.62
C ILE A 415 5.11 22.36 20.83
N LEU A 416 4.13 23.20 21.17
CA LEU A 416 4.39 24.63 21.42
C LEU A 416 5.29 24.88 22.64
N ARG A 417 5.16 24.07 23.70
CA ARG A 417 6.08 24.11 24.85
C ARG A 417 7.50 23.72 24.45
N GLU A 418 7.66 22.70 23.61
CA GLU A 418 8.98 22.32 23.07
C GLU A 418 9.59 23.44 22.22
N LEU A 419 8.77 24.24 21.53
CA LEU A 419 9.19 25.46 20.85
C LEU A 419 9.53 26.62 21.80
N GLY A 420 9.29 26.48 23.10
CA GLY A 420 9.58 27.49 24.12
C GLY A 420 8.46 28.51 24.34
N ARG A 421 7.24 28.22 23.89
CA ARG A 421 6.07 29.09 24.13
C ARG A 421 5.59 28.95 25.58
N SER A 422 5.31 30.08 26.23
CA SER A 422 4.74 30.10 27.58
C SER A 422 3.25 29.74 27.58
N GLU A 423 2.72 29.32 28.73
CA GLU A 423 1.27 29.05 28.87
C GLU A 423 0.41 30.25 28.45
N ALA A 424 0.86 31.48 28.75
CA ALA A 424 0.17 32.70 28.36
C ALA A 424 0.14 32.88 26.83
N GLN A 425 1.24 32.59 26.14
CA GLN A 425 1.30 32.64 24.67
C GLN A 425 0.42 31.56 24.05
N ILE A 426 0.44 30.34 24.58
CA ILE A 426 -0.39 29.23 24.09
C ILE A 426 -1.87 29.56 24.26
N ALA A 427 -2.28 30.04 25.43
CA ALA A 427 -3.66 30.46 25.68
C ALA A 427 -4.11 31.58 24.73
N ASP A 428 -3.23 32.53 24.41
CA ASP A 428 -3.53 33.59 23.46
C ASP A 428 -3.72 33.07 22.03
N LEU A 429 -2.89 32.12 21.58
CA LEU A 429 -3.01 31.47 20.28
C LEU A 429 -4.33 30.69 20.15
N GLN A 430 -4.78 30.01 21.21
CA GLN A 430 -6.08 29.35 21.25
C GLN A 430 -7.23 30.37 21.17
N ARG A 431 -7.15 31.44 21.98
CA ARG A 431 -8.17 32.50 22.04
C ARG A 431 -8.33 33.23 20.70
N THR A 432 -7.24 33.40 19.96
CA THR A 432 -7.21 34.12 18.68
C THR A 432 -7.49 33.23 17.46
N GLY A 433 -7.73 31.93 17.66
CA GLY A 433 -8.05 30.99 16.58
C GLY A 433 -6.85 30.66 15.68
N VAL A 434 -5.63 30.79 16.22
CA VAL A 434 -4.42 30.30 15.56
C VAL A 434 -4.30 28.78 15.73
N LEU A 435 -4.80 28.23 16.85
CA LEU A 435 -4.85 26.79 17.15
C LEU A 435 -6.25 26.21 17.03
#